data_AF-A0A949YGQ0-F1
#
_entry.id   AF-A0A949YGQ0-F1
#
_cell.length_a   1.000
_cell.length_b   1.000
_cell.length_c   1.000
_cell.angle_alpha   90.00
_cell.angle_beta   90.00
_cell.angle_gamma   90.00
#
_symmetry.space_group_name_H-M   'P 1'
#
loop_
_entity.id
_entity.type
_entity.pdbx_description
1 polymer ?
#
loop_
_entity_poly.entity_id
_entity_poly.type
_entity_poly.pdbx_seq_one_letter_code
_entity_poly.pdbx_strand_id
1 'polypeptide(L)' 'MSDSHYFERLLESAGMIARHADFPGKRQVVERCREEIEDLTSSGVISSAQGETLQEILLGVSLQTTS' A
#
# COMPACT_ATOMS: atom_id res chain seq x y z
N MET A 1 3.84 -21.02 0.54
CA MET A 1 4.28 -19.91 -0.33
C MET A 1 4.86 -18.87 0.60
N SER A 2 6.12 -18.48 0.42
CA SER A 2 6.85 -17.67 1.39
C SER A 2 6.28 -16.26 1.51
N ASP A 3 6.20 -15.78 2.74
CA ASP A 3 5.70 -14.47 3.19
C ASP A 3 6.25 -13.28 2.35
N SER A 4 7.51 -13.37 1.93
CA SER A 4 8.18 -12.36 1.07
C SER A 4 7.44 -12.07 -0.24
N HIS A 5 6.97 -13.12 -0.94
CA HIS A 5 6.31 -12.94 -2.24
C HIS A 5 4.91 -12.35 -2.10
N TYR A 6 4.27 -12.52 -0.95
CA TYR A 6 2.96 -11.90 -0.70
C TYR A 6 3.12 -10.39 -0.54
N PHE A 7 4.06 -9.96 0.29
CA PHE A 7 4.32 -8.54 0.50
C PHE A 7 4.80 -7.83 -0.77
N GLU A 8 5.67 -8.45 -1.57
CA GLU A 8 6.10 -7.91 -2.87
C GLU A 8 4.91 -7.58 -3.79
N ARG A 9 3.91 -8.46 -3.84
CA ARG A 9 2.70 -8.24 -4.65
C ARG A 9 1.84 -7.10 -4.12
N LEU A 10 1.80 -6.91 -2.79
CA LEU A 10 1.11 -5.76 -2.19
C LEU A 10 1.81 -4.45 -2.56
N LEU A 11 3.15 -4.42 -2.54
CA LEU A 11 3.94 -3.25 -2.97
C LEU A 11 3.68 -2.89 -4.44
N GLU A 12 3.71 -3.88 -5.34
CA GLU A 12 3.41 -3.65 -6.76
C GLU A 12 1.99 -3.08 -6.96
N SER A 13 1.01 -3.64 -6.24
CA SER A 13 -0.39 -3.22 -6.33
C SER A 13 -0.58 -1.79 -5.81
N ALA A 14 -0.06 -1.49 -4.61
CA ALA A 14 -0.10 -0.15 -4.04
C ALA A 14 0.59 0.88 -4.96
N GLY A 15 1.74 0.52 -5.54
CA GLY A 15 2.47 1.37 -6.48
C GLY A 15 1.74 1.60 -7.81
N MET A 16 0.95 0.64 -8.30
CA MET A 16 0.08 0.85 -9.46
C MET A 16 -1.06 1.83 -9.15
N ILE A 17 -1.72 1.68 -8.00
CA ILE A 17 -2.81 2.56 -7.58
C ILE A 17 -2.31 4.00 -7.38
N ALA A 18 -1.16 4.15 -6.70
CA ALA A 18 -0.55 5.45 -6.45
C ALA A 18 -0.23 6.20 -7.76
N ARG A 19 0.45 5.52 -8.71
CA ARG A 19 0.86 6.09 -10.01
C ARG A 19 -0.28 6.29 -11.00
N HIS A 20 -1.44 5.69 -10.77
CA HIS A 20 -2.57 5.86 -11.68
C HIS A 20 -2.99 7.33 -11.77
N ALA A 21 -3.28 7.82 -12.98
CA ALA A 21 -3.79 9.19 -13.16
C ALA A 21 -5.04 9.42 -12.30
N ASP A 22 -5.26 10.64 -11.83
CA ASP A 22 -6.44 10.93 -11.01
C ASP A 22 -7.72 10.69 -11.82
N PHE A 23 -8.68 10.00 -11.21
CA PHE A 23 -9.95 9.65 -11.82
C PHE A 23 -11.09 9.75 -10.81
N PRO A 24 -12.34 9.99 -11.25
CA PRO A 24 -13.48 10.00 -10.36
C PRO A 24 -13.59 8.68 -9.59
N GLY A 25 -13.37 8.74 -8.28
CA GLY A 25 -13.40 7.57 -7.39
C GLY A 25 -12.04 7.06 -6.91
N LYS A 26 -10.92 7.60 -7.41
CA LYS A 26 -9.57 7.23 -6.93
C LYS A 26 -9.44 7.37 -5.42
N ARG A 27 -9.96 8.46 -4.84
CA ARG A 27 -9.96 8.69 -3.38
C ARG A 27 -10.67 7.57 -2.62
N GLN A 28 -11.81 7.09 -3.10
CA GLN A 28 -12.57 6.02 -2.45
C GLN A 28 -11.83 4.69 -2.53
N VAL A 29 -11.16 4.42 -3.65
CA VAL A 29 -10.27 3.26 -3.80
C VAL A 29 -9.10 3.36 -2.82
N VAL A 30 -8.46 4.53 -2.70
CA VAL A 30 -7.34 4.73 -1.77
C VAL A 30 -7.78 4.52 -0.32
N GLU A 31 -8.91 5.09 0.12
CA GLU A 31 -9.39 4.88 1.49
C GLU A 31 -9.72 3.41 1.76
N ARG A 32 -10.38 2.72 0.83
CA ARG A 32 -10.64 1.28 0.96
C ARG A 32 -9.34 0.47 1.07
N CYS A 33 -8.33 0.80 0.27
CA CYS A 33 -7.04 0.12 0.37
C CYS A 33 -6.35 0.39 1.71
N ARG A 34 -6.54 1.56 2.32
CA ARG A 34 -6.02 1.85 3.66
C ARG A 34 -6.70 1.00 4.73
N GLU A 35 -8.03 0.88 4.68
CA GLU A 35 -8.80 -0.01 5.56
C GLU A 35 -8.31 -1.47 5.43
N GLU A 36 -8.13 -1.96 4.20
CA GLU A 36 -7.62 -3.32 3.96
C GLU A 36 -6.20 -3.53 4.51
N ILE A 37 -5.33 -2.52 4.45
CA ILE A 37 -3.98 -2.58 5.06
C ILE A 37 -4.06 -2.63 6.58
N GLU A 38 -4.95 -1.86 7.21
CA GLU A 38 -5.18 -1.90 8.65
C GLU A 38 -5.68 -3.28 9.10
N ASP A 39 -6.58 -3.89 8.33
CA ASP A 39 -7.06 -5.26 8.57
C ASP A 39 -5.93 -6.30 8.44
N LEU A 40 -5.11 -6.20 7.40
CA LEU A 40 -3.96 -7.10 7.22
C LEU A 40 -2.90 -6.95 8.32
N THR A 41 -2.72 -5.72 8.82
CA THR A 41 -1.79 -5.42 9.91
C THR A 41 -2.33 -5.95 11.24
N SER A 42 -3.60 -5.68 11.55
CA SER A 42 -4.23 -6.12 12.79
C SER A 42 -4.39 -7.63 12.90
N SER A 43 -4.56 -8.32 11.77
CA SER A 43 -4.61 -9.79 11.69
C SER A 43 -3.22 -10.46 11.72
N GLY A 44 -2.14 -9.67 11.68
CA GLY A 44 -0.77 -10.18 11.70
C GLY A 44 -0.33 -10.84 10.39
N VAL A 45 -1.09 -10.65 9.30
CA VAL A 45 -0.72 -11.13 7.96
C VAL A 45 0.47 -10.34 7.41
N ILE A 46 0.57 -9.06 7.78
CA ILE A 46 1.75 -8.24 7.57
C ILE A 46 2.16 -7.58 8.90
N SER A 47 3.45 -7.29 9.05
CA SER A 47 3.95 -6.51 10.18
C SER A 47 3.50 -5.05 10.12
N SER A 48 3.52 -4.36 11.26
CA SER A 48 3.22 -2.92 11.32
C SER A 48 4.10 -2.09 10.40
N ALA A 49 5.39 -2.41 10.29
CA ALA A 49 6.32 -1.70 9.39
C ALA A 49 5.97 -1.91 7.91
N GLN A 50 5.52 -3.11 7.54
CA GLN A 50 5.03 -3.40 6.19
C GLN A 50 3.74 -2.63 5.89
N GLY A 51 2.82 -2.55 6.87
CA GLY A 51 1.60 -1.76 6.78
C GLY A 51 1.86 -0.27 6.57
N GLU A 52 2.75 0.32 7.38
CA GLU A 52 3.19 1.72 7.25
C GLU A 52 3.76 2.00 5.85
N THR A 53 4.65 1.13 5.37
CA THR A 53 5.25 1.25 4.02
C THR A 53 4.19 1.28 2.92
N LEU A 54 3.16 0.42 3.00
CA LEU A 54 2.08 0.39 1.99
C LEU A 54 1.21 1.66 2.04
N GLN A 55 0.95 2.21 3.23
CA GLN A 55 0.21 3.46 3.38
C GLN A 55 0.96 4.66 2.80
N GLU A 56 2.27 4.75 3.03
CA GLU A 56 3.14 5.79 2.46
C GLU A 56 3.09 5.77 0.92
N ILE A 57 3.20 4.57 0.33
CA ILE A 57 3.10 4.37 -1.12
C ILE A 57 1.74 4.85 -1.66
N LEU A 58 0.63 4.42 -1.03
CA LEU A 58 -0.73 4.77 -1.49
C LEU A 58 -1.02 6.27 -1.44
N LEU A 59 -0.49 6.96 -0.43
CA LEU A 59 -0.63 8.41 -0.29
C LEU A 59 0.26 9.20 -1.24
N GLY A 60 1.10 8.52 -2.03
CA GLY A 60 2.09 9.18 -2.89
C GLY A 60 3.20 9.86 -2.08
N VAL A 61 3.31 9.55 -0.79
CA VAL A 61 4.48 9.85 0.03
C VAL A 61 5.53 8.81 -0.33
N SER A 62 5.95 8.82 -1.59
CA SER A 62 7.24 8.24 -1.93
C SER A 62 8.24 9.03 -1.10
N LEU A 63 8.90 8.37 -0.14
CA LEU A 63 10.21 8.80 0.31
C LEU A 63 11.01 9.04 -0.96
N GLN A 64 11.09 10.31 -1.37
CA GLN A 64 11.97 10.71 -2.44
C GLN A 64 13.32 10.23 -1.96
N THR A 65 13.86 9.23 -2.64
CA THR A 65 15.28 8.92 -2.56
C THR A 65 15.95 10.21 -2.97
N THR A 66 16.35 11.01 -1.98
CA THR A 66 17.21 12.16 -2.17
C THR A 66 18.45 11.61 -2.84
N SER A 67 18.62 12.01 -4.10
CA SER A 67 19.78 11.71 -4.92
C SER A 67 21.05 12.31 -4.34
#